data_AF-A0A942NG41-F1
#
_entry.id   AF-A0A942NG41-F1
#
_cell.length_a   1.000
_cell.length_b   1.000
_cell.length_c   1.000
_cell.angle_alpha   90.00
_cell.angle_beta   90.00
_cell.angle_gamma   90.00
#
_symmetry.space_group_name_H-M   'P 1'
#
loop_
_entity.id
_entity.type
_entity.pdbx_description
1 polymer ?
#
loop_
_entity_poly.entity_id
_entity_poly.type
_entity_poly.pdbx_seq_one_letter_code
_entity_poly.pdbx_strand_id
1 'polypeptide(L)'
;MLDMSFGYTRRVILQCLIRHYFFYATNALDYKTTDVVYITLALQNMVLWKKITIGVLAAFALLLAAGFAGVVWLWPSTSDMCADTLIGESPSPNGKLKAVLFQTDCGATTDFNSHVAIMPINSSLSDDTPGFFGNKSFFAADTNHGQAPAGKSRGPEVRLRWGSDTILEIAYHDLARVIRAEKTSKGVSIDYHTFH
;
A
#
# COMPACT_ATOMS: atom_id res chain seq x y z
N MET A 1 -47.62 -74.40 -69.28
CA MET A 1 -47.10 -74.25 -67.91
C MET A 1 -46.70 -72.79 -67.75
N LEU A 2 -47.70 -71.93 -67.55
CA LEU A 2 -47.52 -70.49 -67.30
C LEU A 2 -47.99 -70.20 -65.89
N ASP A 3 -47.45 -69.12 -65.35
CA ASP A 3 -47.98 -68.36 -64.22
C ASP A 3 -47.93 -69.01 -62.85
N MET A 4 -46.85 -68.74 -62.10
CA MET A 4 -46.94 -68.55 -60.64
C MET A 4 -45.69 -67.90 -60.01
N SER A 5 -45.00 -66.99 -60.71
CA SER A 5 -43.75 -66.38 -60.19
C SER A 5 -43.78 -64.86 -60.01
N PHE A 6 -44.97 -64.23 -59.95
CA PHE A 6 -45.06 -62.76 -59.82
C PHE A 6 -45.64 -62.23 -58.50
N GLY A 7 -46.22 -63.09 -57.65
CA GLY A 7 -46.87 -62.66 -56.40
C GLY A 7 -45.96 -62.60 -55.16
N TYR A 8 -44.93 -63.44 -55.09
CA TYR A 8 -44.11 -63.61 -53.88
C TYR A 8 -43.08 -62.49 -53.71
N THR A 9 -42.53 -61.99 -54.82
CA THR A 9 -41.44 -61.01 -54.83
C THR A 9 -41.87 -59.63 -54.32
N ARG A 10 -43.15 -59.23 -54.52
CA ARG A 10 -43.66 -57.93 -54.05
C ARG A 10 -43.84 -57.84 -52.53
N ARG A 11 -44.17 -58.94 -51.84
CA ARG A 11 -44.38 -58.91 -50.37
C ARG A 11 -43.06 -58.87 -49.60
N VAL A 12 -42.04 -59.56 -50.08
CA VAL A 12 -40.71 -59.58 -49.45
C VAL A 12 -40.03 -58.21 -49.56
N ILE A 13 -40.14 -57.54 -50.71
CA ILE A 13 -39.54 -56.21 -50.91
C ILE A 13 -40.21 -55.17 -50.00
N LEU A 14 -41.54 -55.20 -49.83
CA LEU A 14 -42.25 -54.25 -48.97
C LEU A 14 -41.92 -54.45 -47.48
N GLN A 15 -41.79 -55.70 -47.01
CA GLN A 15 -41.35 -55.97 -45.64
C GLN A 15 -39.90 -55.55 -45.38
N CYS A 16 -38.99 -55.73 -46.35
CA CYS A 16 -37.63 -55.23 -46.23
C CYS A 16 -37.57 -53.71 -46.14
N LEU A 17 -38.34 -52.98 -46.94
CA LEU A 17 -38.35 -51.52 -46.93
C LEU A 17 -38.90 -50.96 -45.61
N ILE A 18 -39.96 -51.55 -45.06
CA ILE A 18 -40.52 -51.12 -43.76
C ILE A 18 -39.53 -51.38 -42.62
N ARG A 19 -38.87 -52.55 -42.59
CA ARG A 19 -37.84 -52.85 -41.57
C ARG A 19 -36.65 -51.91 -41.67
N HIS A 20 -36.21 -51.59 -42.88
CA HIS A 20 -35.06 -50.70 -43.07
C HIS A 20 -35.40 -49.26 -42.67
N TYR A 21 -36.60 -48.77 -43.00
CA TYR A 21 -37.05 -47.43 -42.62
C TYR A 21 -37.24 -47.29 -41.10
N PHE A 22 -37.82 -48.30 -40.44
CA PHE A 22 -38.01 -48.28 -38.98
C PHE A 22 -36.66 -48.32 -38.24
N PHE A 23 -35.71 -49.13 -38.70
CA PHE A 23 -34.35 -49.17 -38.16
C PHE A 23 -33.61 -47.84 -38.35
N TYR A 24 -33.80 -47.18 -39.50
CA TYR A 24 -33.19 -45.85 -39.73
C TYR A 24 -33.82 -44.76 -38.85
N ALA A 25 -35.14 -44.80 -38.67
CA ALA A 25 -35.86 -43.83 -37.85
C ALA A 25 -35.54 -43.93 -36.35
N THR A 26 -35.36 -45.14 -35.81
CA THR A 26 -34.98 -45.32 -34.39
C THR A 26 -33.55 -44.88 -34.12
N ASN A 27 -32.61 -45.15 -35.04
CA ASN A 27 -31.21 -44.72 -34.89
C ASN A 27 -31.03 -43.20 -35.02
N ALA A 28 -31.85 -42.53 -35.85
CA ALA A 28 -31.80 -41.08 -36.01
C ALA A 28 -32.33 -40.30 -34.79
N LEU A 29 -33.27 -40.87 -34.03
CA LEU A 29 -33.77 -40.28 -32.79
C LEU A 29 -32.80 -40.46 -31.62
N ASP A 30 -32.07 -41.58 -31.57
CA ASP A 30 -31.10 -41.86 -30.52
C ASP A 30 -29.89 -40.91 -30.60
N TYR A 31 -29.34 -40.71 -31.81
CA TYR A 31 -28.24 -39.77 -32.08
C TYR A 31 -28.52 -38.34 -31.59
N LYS A 32 -29.74 -37.84 -31.86
CA LYS A 32 -30.14 -36.48 -31.47
C LYS A 32 -30.35 -36.33 -29.96
N THR A 33 -30.70 -37.41 -29.27
CA THR A 33 -30.97 -37.41 -27.83
C THR A 33 -29.68 -37.49 -27.03
N THR A 34 -28.70 -38.29 -27.48
CA THR A 34 -27.36 -38.32 -26.89
C THR A 34 -26.64 -36.98 -27.01
N ASP A 35 -26.65 -36.34 -28.18
CA ASP A 35 -25.97 -35.05 -28.38
C ASP A 35 -26.51 -33.94 -27.45
N VAL A 36 -27.82 -33.88 -27.24
CA VAL A 36 -28.44 -32.91 -26.32
C VAL A 36 -28.07 -33.18 -24.85
N VAL A 37 -27.97 -34.45 -24.44
CA VAL A 37 -27.54 -34.81 -23.09
C VAL A 37 -26.06 -34.48 -22.86
N TYR A 38 -25.19 -34.77 -23.83
CA TYR A 38 -23.77 -34.41 -23.73
C TYR A 38 -23.54 -32.90 -23.71
N ILE A 39 -24.27 -32.13 -24.52
CA ILE A 39 -24.17 -30.66 -24.54
C ILE A 39 -24.69 -30.05 -23.23
N THR A 40 -25.81 -30.54 -22.69
CA THR A 40 -26.33 -30.04 -21.40
C THR A 40 -25.40 -30.38 -20.23
N LEU A 41 -24.84 -31.60 -20.18
CA LEU A 41 -23.82 -31.99 -19.20
C LEU A 41 -22.53 -31.16 -19.33
N ALA A 42 -22.06 -30.91 -20.55
CA ALA A 42 -20.88 -30.09 -20.81
C ALA A 42 -21.09 -28.62 -20.40
N LEU A 43 -22.27 -28.05 -20.69
CA LEU A 43 -22.64 -26.69 -20.27
C LEU A 43 -22.80 -26.58 -18.75
N GLN A 44 -23.38 -27.61 -18.11
CA GLN A 44 -23.56 -27.67 -16.66
C GLN A 44 -22.21 -27.78 -15.93
N ASN A 45 -21.26 -28.54 -16.49
CA ASN A 45 -19.87 -28.55 -16.04
C ASN A 45 -19.21 -27.18 -16.22
N MET A 46 -19.34 -26.53 -17.37
CA MET A 46 -18.73 -25.21 -17.63
C MET A 46 -19.22 -24.12 -16.66
N VAL A 47 -20.50 -24.16 -16.26
CA VAL A 47 -21.04 -23.25 -15.24
C VAL A 47 -20.52 -23.57 -13.84
N LEU A 48 -20.35 -24.86 -13.51
CA LEU A 48 -19.80 -25.31 -12.24
C LEU A 48 -18.32 -24.92 -12.08
N TRP A 49 -17.49 -25.11 -13.13
CA TRP A 49 -16.08 -24.73 -13.14
C TRP A 49 -15.86 -23.21 -13.04
N LYS A 50 -16.74 -22.40 -13.65
CA LYS A 50 -16.72 -20.94 -13.48
C LYS A 50 -16.99 -20.52 -12.03
N LYS A 51 -17.93 -21.16 -11.34
CA LYS A 51 -18.22 -20.87 -9.93
C LYS A 51 -17.06 -21.28 -9.02
N ILE A 52 -16.43 -22.43 -9.28
CA ILE A 52 -15.28 -22.92 -8.51
C ILE A 52 -14.08 -21.97 -8.70
N THR A 53 -13.76 -21.57 -9.92
CA THR A 53 -12.63 -20.67 -10.21
C THR A 53 -12.83 -19.28 -9.58
N ILE A 54 -14.03 -18.70 -9.67
CA ILE A 54 -14.36 -17.43 -9.00
C ILE A 54 -14.22 -17.58 -7.48
N GLY A 55 -14.72 -18.68 -6.91
CA GLY A 55 -14.62 -18.95 -5.46
C GLY A 55 -13.17 -19.07 -4.99
N VAL A 56 -12.32 -19.79 -5.73
CA VAL A 56 -10.90 -19.97 -5.40
C VAL A 56 -10.15 -18.63 -5.50
N LEU A 57 -10.39 -17.84 -6.56
CA LEU A 57 -9.77 -16.52 -6.71
C LEU A 57 -10.21 -15.55 -5.61
N ALA A 58 -11.50 -15.56 -5.23
CA ALA A 58 -12.01 -14.73 -4.15
C ALA A 58 -11.40 -15.13 -2.78
N ALA A 59 -11.28 -16.43 -2.50
CA ALA A 59 -10.64 -16.92 -1.29
C ALA A 59 -9.15 -16.56 -1.23
N PHE A 60 -8.44 -16.67 -2.35
CA PHE A 60 -7.03 -16.29 -2.46
C PHE A 60 -6.84 -14.79 -2.27
N ALA A 61 -7.69 -13.95 -2.88
CA ALA A 61 -7.67 -12.51 -2.68
C ALA A 61 -7.96 -12.13 -1.21
N LEU A 62 -8.89 -12.82 -0.56
CA LEU A 62 -9.18 -12.64 0.87
C LEU A 62 -7.98 -13.00 1.76
N LEU A 63 -7.28 -14.09 1.46
CA LEU A 63 -6.07 -14.50 2.17
C LEU A 63 -4.93 -13.49 1.96
N LEU A 64 -4.75 -12.98 0.75
CA LEU A 64 -3.77 -11.92 0.47
C LEU A 64 -4.11 -10.63 1.19
N ALA A 65 -5.39 -10.23 1.20
CA ALA A 65 -5.84 -9.03 1.91
C ALA A 65 -5.67 -9.18 3.43
N ALA A 66 -6.02 -10.33 4.00
CA ALA A 66 -5.81 -10.62 5.42
C ALA A 66 -4.32 -10.71 5.78
N GLY A 67 -3.49 -11.30 4.90
CA GLY A 67 -2.05 -11.34 5.06
C GLY A 67 -1.42 -9.95 5.01
N PHE A 68 -1.79 -9.14 4.02
CA PHE A 68 -1.33 -7.76 3.89
C PHE A 68 -1.77 -6.90 5.07
N ALA A 69 -3.03 -7.01 5.49
CA ALA A 69 -3.51 -6.37 6.70
C ALA A 69 -2.68 -6.83 7.90
N GLY A 70 -2.49 -8.13 8.10
CA GLY A 70 -1.66 -8.67 9.18
C GLY A 70 -0.24 -8.11 9.20
N VAL A 71 0.42 -8.00 8.03
CA VAL A 71 1.74 -7.39 7.92
C VAL A 71 1.70 -5.90 8.27
N VAL A 72 0.71 -5.14 7.80
CA VAL A 72 0.56 -3.71 8.14
C VAL A 72 0.28 -3.51 9.63
N TRP A 73 -0.54 -4.37 10.24
CA TRP A 73 -0.87 -4.33 11.67
C TRP A 73 0.31 -4.73 12.57
N LEU A 74 1.19 -5.62 12.10
CA LEU A 74 2.35 -6.11 12.84
C LEU A 74 3.65 -5.40 12.47
N TRP A 75 3.64 -4.47 11.51
CA TRP A 75 4.83 -3.70 11.17
C TRP A 75 5.15 -2.77 12.35
N PRO A 76 6.22 -3.02 13.12
CA PRO A 76 6.59 -2.10 14.18
C PRO A 76 6.87 -0.76 13.52
N SER A 77 6.19 0.28 14.00
CA SER A 77 6.46 1.62 13.55
C SER A 77 7.93 1.89 13.86
N THR A 78 8.78 2.08 12.85
CA THR A 78 10.21 2.36 13.10
C THR A 78 10.42 3.66 13.87
N SER A 79 9.34 4.43 14.07
CA SER A 79 9.26 5.57 14.99
C SER A 79 9.40 5.19 16.47
N ASP A 80 9.04 3.98 16.90
CA ASP A 80 9.10 3.60 18.33
C ASP A 80 10.55 3.41 18.83
N MET A 81 11.52 3.29 17.92
CA MET A 81 12.95 3.22 18.23
C MET A 81 13.66 4.58 18.18
N CYS A 82 12.95 5.64 17.79
CA CYS A 82 13.50 7.00 17.76
C CYS A 82 13.00 7.78 18.98
N ALA A 83 13.94 8.28 19.79
CA ALA A 83 13.62 9.12 20.94
C ALA A 83 13.96 10.58 20.64
N ASP A 84 12.98 11.46 20.81
CA ASP A 84 13.17 12.90 20.74
C ASP A 84 13.50 13.47 22.12
N THR A 85 14.61 14.18 22.22
CA THR A 85 15.08 14.84 23.44
C THR A 85 15.06 16.35 23.25
N LEU A 86 14.30 17.06 24.08
CA LEU A 86 14.26 18.52 24.06
C LEU A 86 15.61 19.10 24.51
N ILE A 87 16.18 19.99 23.70
CA ILE A 87 17.45 20.66 23.99
C ILE A 87 17.22 22.10 24.44
N GLY A 88 16.25 22.78 23.84
CA GLY A 88 15.91 24.15 24.22
C GLY A 88 14.66 24.67 23.53
N GLU A 89 14.10 25.72 24.10
CA GLU A 89 12.94 26.42 23.57
C GLU A 89 13.21 27.91 23.47
N SER A 90 12.73 28.55 22.41
CA SER A 90 12.77 29.99 22.23
C SER A 90 11.35 30.50 21.96
N PRO A 91 10.71 31.20 22.91
CA PRO A 91 9.39 31.79 22.69
C PRO A 91 9.44 32.91 21.65
N SER A 92 8.39 33.05 20.84
CA SER A 92 8.22 34.21 19.96
C SER A 92 7.95 35.48 20.77
N PRO A 93 8.25 36.68 20.25
CA PRO A 93 8.08 37.94 20.98
C PRO A 93 6.64 38.17 21.48
N ASN A 94 5.62 37.78 20.71
CA ASN A 94 4.21 37.85 21.11
C ASN A 94 3.73 36.70 22.04
N GLY A 95 4.59 35.73 22.35
CA GLY A 95 4.28 34.61 23.23
C GLY A 95 3.25 33.62 22.69
N LYS A 96 2.87 33.66 21.40
CA LYS A 96 1.91 32.70 20.82
C LYS A 96 2.56 31.41 20.36
N LEU A 97 3.79 31.50 19.86
CA LEU A 97 4.55 30.39 19.31
C LEU A 97 5.84 30.22 20.10
N LYS A 98 6.45 29.05 19.96
CA LYS A 98 7.83 28.79 20.34
C LYS A 98 8.51 27.97 19.26
N ALA A 99 9.79 28.26 19.06
CA ALA A 99 10.69 27.41 18.29
C ALA A 99 11.35 26.45 19.28
N VAL A 100 11.29 25.16 19.01
CA VAL A 100 11.92 24.13 19.84
C VAL A 100 13.08 23.51 19.08
N LEU A 101 14.22 23.41 19.76
CA LEU A 101 15.37 22.65 19.31
C LEU A 101 15.35 21.31 20.06
N PHE A 102 15.38 20.23 19.31
CA PHE A 102 15.40 18.88 19.87
C PHE A 102 16.37 17.99 19.10
N GLN A 103 16.77 16.90 19.73
CA GLN A 103 17.62 15.88 19.16
C GLN A 103 16.78 14.63 18.92
N THR A 104 16.93 14.01 17.76
CA THR A 104 16.35 12.69 17.49
C THR A 104 17.45 11.63 17.55
N ASP A 105 17.26 10.61 18.40
CA ASP A 105 18.14 9.45 18.54
C ASP A 105 17.41 8.18 18.08
N CYS A 106 17.78 7.65 16.91
CA CYS A 106 17.21 6.41 16.36
C CYS A 106 18.09 5.17 16.61
N GLY A 107 19.02 5.23 17.57
CA GLY A 107 19.84 4.10 18.00
C GLY A 107 21.25 4.04 17.42
N ALA A 108 21.98 2.98 17.78
CA ALA A 108 23.44 2.87 17.73
C ALA A 108 24.11 3.03 16.36
N THR A 109 23.37 2.91 15.26
CA THR A 109 23.91 2.97 13.90
C THR A 109 23.53 4.24 13.14
N THR A 110 22.85 5.20 13.78
CA THR A 110 22.43 6.47 13.16
C THR A 110 23.12 7.63 13.85
N ASP A 111 23.60 8.61 13.08
CA ASP A 111 24.17 9.85 13.63
C ASP A 111 23.08 10.67 14.35
N PHE A 112 23.51 11.49 15.32
CA PHE A 112 22.61 12.40 16.04
C PHE A 112 22.25 13.61 15.18
N ASN A 113 20.96 13.88 15.09
CA ASN A 113 20.44 15.00 14.30
C ASN A 113 19.88 16.08 15.23
N SER A 114 20.22 17.33 14.93
CA SER A 114 19.59 18.50 15.52
C SER A 114 18.39 18.91 14.67
N HIS A 115 17.22 18.99 15.31
CA HIS A 115 15.92 19.24 14.70
C HIS A 115 15.27 20.50 15.26
N VAL A 116 14.58 21.26 14.41
CA VAL A 116 13.83 22.45 14.84
C VAL A 116 12.39 22.39 14.33
N ALA A 117 11.46 22.61 15.24
CA ALA A 117 10.03 22.74 14.96
C ALA A 117 9.46 24.03 15.57
N ILE A 118 8.41 24.57 14.96
CA ILE A 118 7.60 25.64 15.54
C ILE A 118 6.33 25.03 16.08
N MET A 119 5.91 25.45 17.27
CA MET A 119 4.71 24.95 17.93
C MET A 119 4.04 26.03 18.81
N PRO A 120 2.76 25.87 19.18
CA PRO A 120 2.12 26.75 20.15
C PRO A 120 2.88 26.79 21.49
N ILE A 121 2.86 27.94 22.17
CA ILE A 121 3.62 28.14 23.43
C ILE A 121 3.31 27.09 24.51
N ASN A 122 2.06 26.63 24.59
CA ASN A 122 1.57 25.68 25.60
C ASN A 122 1.61 24.22 25.16
N SER A 123 2.19 23.91 23.99
CA SER A 123 2.34 22.53 23.52
C SER A 123 3.65 21.91 24.00
N SER A 124 3.66 20.60 24.27
CA SER A 124 4.87 19.84 24.56
C SER A 124 5.36 19.09 23.32
N LEU A 125 6.68 18.89 23.21
CA LEU A 125 7.28 18.02 22.21
C LEU A 125 6.75 16.57 22.31
N SER A 126 6.37 16.13 23.51
CA SER A 126 5.79 14.80 23.79
C SER A 126 4.31 14.65 23.43
N ASP A 127 3.58 15.77 23.32
CA ASP A 127 2.13 15.74 23.13
C ASP A 127 1.74 15.52 21.66
N ASP A 128 2.72 15.64 20.76
CA ASP A 128 2.53 15.41 19.34
C ASP A 128 2.98 13.98 18.96
N THR A 129 1.98 13.10 19.01
CA THR A 129 1.90 11.71 18.52
C THR A 129 3.08 11.21 17.68
N PRO A 130 3.71 10.07 18.06
CA PRO A 130 4.59 9.35 17.14
C PRO A 130 3.73 8.81 16.01
N GLY A 131 3.90 9.38 14.83
CA GLY A 131 3.10 9.03 13.66
C GLY A 131 3.40 9.98 12.52
N PHE A 132 3.02 9.54 11.32
CA PHE A 132 3.20 10.20 10.02
C PHE A 132 2.78 11.70 9.95
N PHE A 133 2.13 12.22 11.00
CA PHE A 133 1.62 13.59 11.18
C PHE A 133 2.21 14.36 12.38
N GLY A 134 3.23 13.84 13.06
CA GLY A 134 3.91 14.54 14.16
C GLY A 134 4.48 15.90 13.75
N ASN A 135 4.88 16.73 14.72
CA ASN A 135 5.48 18.05 14.45
C ASN A 135 6.62 17.93 13.44
N LYS A 136 6.32 18.27 12.17
CA LYS A 136 7.33 18.21 11.13
C LYS A 136 8.39 19.24 11.44
N SER A 137 9.53 18.74 11.89
CA SER A 137 10.77 19.50 11.91
C SER A 137 10.98 20.10 10.54
N PHE A 138 11.03 21.42 10.48
CA PHE A 138 11.22 22.17 9.24
C PHE A 138 12.72 22.34 8.94
N PHE A 139 13.57 22.14 9.95
CA PHE A 139 15.02 22.10 9.83
C PHE A 139 15.57 20.80 10.44
N ALA A 140 16.57 20.20 9.81
CA ALA A 140 17.30 19.06 10.34
C ALA A 140 18.74 19.08 9.83
N ALA A 141 19.71 18.92 10.72
CA ALA A 141 21.12 18.85 10.37
C ALA A 141 21.88 17.85 11.26
N ASP A 142 22.90 17.22 10.68
CA ASP A 142 23.80 16.30 11.37
C ASP A 142 25.26 16.81 11.34
N THR A 143 26.15 16.15 12.08
CA THR A 143 27.55 16.57 12.22
C THR A 143 28.41 16.27 11.00
N ASN A 144 27.84 15.79 9.90
CA ASN A 144 28.53 15.37 8.69
C ASN A 144 29.65 14.35 8.99
N HIS A 145 29.28 13.28 9.70
CA HIS A 145 30.21 12.25 10.18
C HIS A 145 31.30 12.80 11.12
N GLY A 146 30.92 13.75 11.99
CA GLY A 146 31.83 14.34 12.99
C GLY A 146 32.71 15.49 12.48
N GLN A 147 32.47 16.02 11.29
CA GLN A 147 33.16 17.22 10.81
C GLN A 147 32.71 18.48 11.55
N ALA A 148 31.41 18.62 11.81
CA ALA A 148 30.90 19.69 12.65
C ALA A 148 31.04 19.33 14.14
N PRO A 149 31.44 20.30 14.99
CA PRO A 149 31.43 20.12 16.44
C PRO A 149 30.06 19.67 16.95
N ALA A 150 30.06 18.61 17.73
CA ALA A 150 28.89 18.14 18.44
C ALA A 150 28.61 19.05 19.65
N GLY A 151 27.39 19.59 19.74
CA GLY A 151 26.91 20.33 20.90
C GLY A 151 26.48 19.42 22.05
N LYS A 152 25.81 20.00 23.05
CA LYS A 152 25.22 19.25 24.18
C LYS A 152 24.24 18.16 23.74
N SER A 153 23.67 18.30 22.55
CA SER A 153 22.73 17.38 21.91
C SER A 153 23.40 16.26 21.10
N ARG A 154 24.73 16.12 21.13
CA ARG A 154 25.53 15.23 20.25
C ARG A 154 25.40 15.51 18.73
N GLY A 155 24.35 16.18 18.28
CA GLY A 155 24.20 16.78 16.96
C GLY A 155 24.93 18.13 16.86
N PRO A 156 24.93 18.75 15.67
CA PRO A 156 25.57 20.05 15.47
C PRO A 156 24.88 21.13 16.31
N GLU A 157 25.66 22.11 16.77
CA GLU A 157 25.10 23.27 17.48
C GLU A 157 24.19 24.08 16.54
N VAL A 158 22.99 24.38 17.02
CA VAL A 158 22.00 25.22 16.34
C VAL A 158 21.55 26.30 17.30
N ARG A 159 21.56 27.56 16.85
CA ARG A 159 21.11 28.71 17.63
C ARG A 159 19.85 29.27 17.03
N LEU A 160 18.86 29.51 17.88
CA LEU A 160 17.56 30.05 17.50
C LEU A 160 17.43 31.48 18.01
N ARG A 161 17.00 32.39 17.14
CA ARG A 161 16.69 33.77 17.52
C ARG A 161 15.48 34.28 16.75
N TRP A 162 14.46 34.76 17.46
CA TRP A 162 13.35 35.45 16.80
C TRP A 162 13.77 36.87 16.42
N GLY A 163 13.70 37.20 15.14
CA GLY A 163 13.84 38.58 14.64
C GLY A 163 12.53 39.37 14.76
N SER A 164 11.39 38.68 14.64
CA SER A 164 10.05 39.22 14.84
C SER A 164 9.07 38.08 15.17
N ASP A 165 7.77 38.35 15.24
CA ASP A 165 6.74 37.30 15.37
C ASP A 165 6.62 36.39 14.15
N THR A 166 7.16 36.82 13.00
CA THR A 166 7.03 36.15 11.71
C THR A 166 8.37 35.81 11.08
N ILE A 167 9.49 36.12 11.74
CA ILE A 167 10.85 35.84 11.28
C ILE A 167 11.62 35.13 12.39
N LEU A 168 12.04 33.90 12.10
CA LEU A 168 12.92 33.10 12.94
C LEU A 168 14.28 32.95 12.25
N GLU A 169 15.32 33.38 12.92
CA GLU A 169 16.70 33.23 12.47
C GLU A 169 17.30 31.96 13.06
N ILE A 170 17.98 31.19 12.22
CA ILE A 170 18.65 29.95 12.58
C ILE A 170 20.13 30.06 12.19
N ALA A 171 20.99 29.95 13.20
CA ALA A 171 22.43 29.80 13.02
C ALA A 171 22.83 28.33 13.17
N TYR A 172 23.60 27.79 12.23
CA TYR A 172 24.19 26.44 12.35
C TYR A 172 25.65 26.44 11.88
N HIS A 173 26.43 25.44 12.27
CA HIS A 173 27.84 25.38 11.90
C HIS A 173 28.02 25.09 10.40
N ASP A 174 28.97 25.76 9.74
CA ASP A 174 29.24 25.61 8.29
C ASP A 174 29.64 24.18 7.85
N LEU A 175 30.29 23.40 8.72
CA LEU A 175 30.64 22.00 8.51
C LEU A 175 29.47 21.02 8.71
N ALA A 176 28.34 21.48 9.25
CA ALA A 176 27.17 20.63 9.48
C ALA A 176 26.49 20.29 8.15
N ARG A 177 26.04 19.05 8.00
CA ARG A 177 25.28 18.63 6.81
C ARG A 177 23.80 18.90 7.06
N VAL A 178 23.23 19.80 6.27
CA VAL A 178 21.80 20.10 6.30
C VAL A 178 21.03 19.02 5.54
N ILE A 179 20.15 18.31 6.24
CA ILE A 179 19.25 17.29 5.69
C ILE A 179 17.94 17.92 5.22
N ARG A 180 17.45 18.91 5.97
CA ARG A 180 16.22 19.66 5.67
C ARG A 180 16.36 21.12 6.09
N ALA A 181 15.87 22.03 5.25
CA ALA A 181 15.74 23.45 5.57
C ALA A 181 14.60 24.06 4.75
N GLU A 182 13.42 24.21 5.37
CA GLU A 182 12.27 24.87 4.76
C GLU A 182 12.38 26.39 4.94
N LYS A 183 11.93 27.16 3.96
CA LYS A 183 11.95 28.64 4.02
C LYS A 183 10.84 29.22 4.88
N THR A 184 9.76 28.46 5.11
CA THR A 184 8.60 28.89 5.88
C THR A 184 8.01 27.72 6.64
N SER A 185 7.51 27.96 7.86
CA SER A 185 6.79 26.96 8.65
C SER A 185 5.78 27.62 9.59
N LYS A 186 4.55 27.09 9.65
CA LYS A 186 3.42 27.64 10.46
C LYS A 186 3.24 29.17 10.34
N GLY A 187 3.48 29.74 9.16
CA GLY A 187 3.34 31.18 8.88
C GLY A 187 4.55 32.04 9.29
N VAL A 188 5.64 31.43 9.74
CA VAL A 188 6.91 32.08 10.08
C VAL A 188 7.91 31.86 8.94
N SER A 189 8.62 32.92 8.55
CA SER A 189 9.74 32.88 7.60
C SER A 189 11.04 32.52 8.33
N ILE A 190 11.87 31.69 7.69
CA ILE A 190 13.09 31.17 8.30
C ILE A 190 14.32 31.74 7.59
N ASP A 191 15.15 32.46 8.34
CA ASP A 191 16.39 33.05 7.86
C ASP A 191 17.60 32.25 8.38
N TYR A 192 18.29 31.61 7.45
CA TYR A 192 19.43 30.74 7.76
C TYR A 192 20.75 31.48 7.59
N HIS A 193 21.65 31.30 8.55
CA HIS A 193 23.04 31.73 8.44
C HIS A 193 23.97 30.68 9.06
N THR A 194 25.22 30.67 8.61
CA THR A 194 26.24 29.77 9.14
C THR A 194 27.17 30.49 10.11
N PHE A 195 27.77 29.73 11.02
CA PHE A 195 28.88 30.17 11.86
C PHE A 195 30.01 29.13 11.83
N HIS A 196 31.15 29.52 12.39
CA HIS A 196 32.36 28.70 12.53
C HIS A 196 32.68 28.45 14.00
#